data_AF-A0A939U9Q5-F1
#
_entry.id   AF-A0A939U9Q5-F1
#
_cell.length_a   1.000
_cell.length_b   1.000
_cell.length_c   1.000
_cell.angle_alpha   90.00
_cell.angle_beta   90.00
_cell.angle_gamma   90.00
#
_symmetry.space_group_name_H-M   'P 1'
#
loop_
_entity.id
_entity.type
_entity.pdbx_description
1 polymer ?
#
loop_
_entity_poly.entity_id
_entity_poly.type
_entity_poly.pdbx_seq_one_letter_code
_entity_poly.pdbx_strand_id
1 'polypeptide(L)'
;IQYAPVAAYVALGAFGIGEHSFPEILCAGATAYATMGALTNALKYTVCEMRPDGSARNSFPSGHSATAFMGAELVRLEYGGWAGAGAYAVASVTAALRVYNNRHWFNDLLGGAAIGILSANVGYWLLPLERRLLDQWFGWDIAVTPAGVALSCRF
;
A
#
# COMPACT_ATOMS: atom_id res chain seq x y z
N ILE A 1 -12.30 -8.55 -1.87
CA ILE A 1 -11.44 -8.10 -2.99
C ILE A 1 -10.45 -6.99 -2.64
N GLN A 2 -10.53 -6.35 -1.47
CA GLN A 2 -9.62 -5.24 -1.11
C GLN A 2 -8.13 -5.58 -1.09
N TYR A 3 -7.76 -6.83 -0.80
CA TYR A 3 -6.37 -7.27 -0.75
C TYR A 3 -5.86 -7.72 -2.12
N ALA A 4 -6.72 -7.79 -3.14
CA ALA A 4 -6.33 -8.25 -4.48
C ALA A 4 -5.23 -7.36 -5.09
N PRO A 5 -5.28 -6.02 -5.00
CA PRO A 5 -4.20 -5.16 -5.50
C PRO A 5 -2.88 -5.38 -4.75
N VAL A 6 -2.92 -5.57 -3.43
CA VAL A 6 -1.72 -5.85 -2.61
C VAL A 6 -1.15 -7.23 -2.89
N ALA A 7 -2.01 -8.24 -3.09
CA ALA A 7 -1.59 -9.58 -3.45
C ALA A 7 -0.94 -9.60 -4.84
N ALA A 8 -1.51 -8.86 -5.81
CA ALA A 8 -0.91 -8.67 -7.12
C ALA A 8 0.46 -7.97 -7.01
N TYR A 9 0.56 -6.93 -6.17
CA TYR A 9 1.81 -6.23 -5.91
C TYR A 9 2.92 -7.16 -5.41
N VAL A 10 2.65 -7.99 -4.40
CA VAL A 10 3.66 -8.92 -3.86
C VAL A 10 3.95 -10.07 -4.84
N ALA A 11 2.93 -10.61 -5.49
CA ALA A 11 3.09 -11.74 -6.41
C ALA A 11 3.94 -11.36 -7.62
N LEU A 12 3.67 -10.22 -8.27
CA LEU A 12 4.45 -9.74 -9.41
C LEU A 12 5.93 -9.49 -9.02
N GLY A 13 6.16 -9.06 -7.79
CA GLY A 13 7.50 -8.81 -7.26
C GLY A 13 8.26 -10.11 -7.01
N ALA A 14 7.56 -11.13 -6.52
CA ALA A 14 8.12 -12.48 -6.35
C ALA A 14 8.50 -13.13 -7.69
N PHE A 15 7.82 -12.76 -8.79
CA PHE A 15 8.17 -13.18 -10.15
C PHE A 15 9.28 -12.34 -10.80
N GLY A 16 9.81 -11.31 -10.11
CA GLY A 16 10.89 -10.47 -10.63
C GLY A 16 10.47 -9.52 -11.75
N ILE A 17 9.17 -9.19 -11.82
CA ILE A 17 8.60 -8.28 -12.83
C ILE A 17 8.71 -6.81 -12.38
N GLY A 18 9.12 -6.56 -11.13
CA GLY A 18 9.23 -5.23 -10.54
C GLY A 18 10.50 -4.49 -10.97
N GLU A 19 10.46 -3.16 -10.87
CA GLU A 19 11.63 -2.30 -11.06
C GLU A 19 12.64 -2.44 -9.90
N HIS A 20 12.16 -2.76 -8.70
CA HIS A 20 12.94 -2.96 -7.48
C HIS A 20 13.12 -4.44 -7.15
N SER A 21 14.11 -4.72 -6.30
CA SER A 21 14.32 -6.08 -5.82
C SER A 21 13.18 -6.52 -4.89
N PHE A 22 12.88 -7.82 -4.86
CA PHE A 22 11.83 -8.37 -4.00
C PHE A 22 11.89 -7.91 -2.51
N PRO A 23 13.05 -7.85 -1.83
CA PRO A 23 13.10 -7.32 -0.47
C PRO A 23 12.77 -5.83 -0.39
N GLU A 24 13.19 -5.01 -1.36
CA GLU A 24 12.83 -3.58 -1.43
C GLU A 24 11.32 -3.39 -1.64
N ILE A 25 10.72 -4.20 -2.52
CA ILE A 25 9.26 -4.26 -2.74
C ILE A 25 8.53 -4.60 -1.43
N LEU A 26 9.03 -5.57 -0.66
CA LEU A 26 8.45 -5.94 0.63
C LEU A 26 8.61 -4.83 1.68
N CYS A 27 9.77 -4.19 1.75
CA CYS A 27 10.04 -3.08 2.68
C CYS A 27 9.13 -1.87 2.38
N ALA A 28 9.05 -1.43 1.12
CA ALA A 28 8.15 -0.37 0.68
C ALA A 28 6.68 -0.70 0.96
N GLY A 29 6.28 -1.95 0.69
CA GLY A 29 4.92 -2.42 0.95
C GLY A 29 4.60 -2.44 2.44
N ALA A 30 5.56 -2.84 3.28
CA ALA A 30 5.41 -2.86 4.73
C ALA A 30 5.29 -1.45 5.30
N THR A 31 6.12 -0.50 4.87
CA THR A 31 6.04 0.89 5.33
C THR A 31 4.81 1.62 4.80
N ALA A 32 4.37 1.34 3.57
CA ALA A 32 3.08 1.78 3.07
C ALA A 32 1.91 1.24 3.91
N TYR A 33 1.92 -0.04 4.27
CA TYR A 33 0.87 -0.63 5.10
C TYR A 33 0.88 -0.07 6.53
N ALA A 34 2.06 0.11 7.13
CA ALA A 34 2.22 0.67 8.46
C ALA A 34 1.73 2.12 8.53
N THR A 35 2.10 2.95 7.54
CA THR A 35 1.66 4.35 7.45
C THR A 35 0.16 4.46 7.20
N MET A 36 -0.38 3.66 6.28
CA MET A 36 -1.83 3.57 6.06
C MET A 36 -2.56 3.14 7.34
N GLY A 37 -2.03 2.14 8.04
CA GLY A 37 -2.59 1.66 9.31
C GLY A 37 -2.57 2.73 10.40
N ALA A 38 -1.47 3.46 10.52
CA ALA A 38 -1.33 4.56 11.47
C ALA A 38 -2.31 5.71 11.15
N LEU A 39 -2.35 6.18 9.90
CA LEU A 39 -3.25 7.26 9.49
C LEU A 39 -4.73 6.87 9.63
N THR A 40 -5.10 5.68 9.16
CA THR A 40 -6.51 5.24 9.23
C THR A 40 -6.97 5.04 10.67
N ASN A 41 -6.13 4.51 11.55
CA ASN A 41 -6.47 4.40 12.97
C ASN A 41 -6.52 5.77 13.65
N ALA A 42 -5.53 6.64 13.44
CA ALA A 42 -5.52 7.99 13.99
C ALA A 42 -6.76 8.80 13.58
N LEU A 43 -7.17 8.70 12.32
CA LEU A 43 -8.36 9.40 11.83
C LEU A 43 -9.67 8.81 12.37
N LYS A 44 -9.75 7.48 12.54
CA LYS A 44 -10.91 6.85 13.17
C LYS A 44 -11.15 7.33 14.60
N TYR A 45 -10.09 7.52 15.38
CA TYR A 45 -10.20 8.00 16.76
C TYR A 45 -10.42 9.52 16.88
N THR A 46 -10.15 10.30 15.82
CA THR A 46 -10.32 11.76 15.83
C THR A 46 -11.65 12.20 15.23
N VAL A 47 -12.05 11.65 14.08
CA VAL A 47 -13.25 12.07 13.35
C VAL A 47 -14.52 11.43 13.94
N CYS A 48 -14.43 10.25 14.54
CA CYS A 48 -15.54 9.54 15.22
C CYS A 48 -16.87 9.55 14.42
N GLU A 49 -16.80 9.52 13.09
CA GLU A 49 -17.97 9.69 12.23
C GLU A 49 -18.91 8.49 12.35
N MET A 50 -20.19 8.76 12.59
CA MET A 50 -21.22 7.75 12.75
C MET A 50 -21.58 7.11 11.42
N ARG A 51 -21.65 5.77 11.40
CA ARG A 51 -21.98 5.03 10.17
C ARG A 51 -23.41 5.31 9.73
N PRO A 52 -23.69 5.23 8.42
CA PRO A 52 -25.06 5.39 7.90
C PRO A 52 -26.06 4.38 8.49
N ASP A 53 -25.57 3.21 8.94
CA ASP A 53 -26.36 2.16 9.59
C ASP A 53 -26.50 2.33 11.12
N GLY A 54 -25.91 3.38 11.71
CA GLY A 54 -25.91 3.63 13.14
C GLY A 54 -25.11 2.62 13.98
N SER A 55 -24.41 1.67 13.35
CA SER A 55 -23.79 0.54 14.04
C SER A 55 -22.53 0.89 14.85
N ALA A 56 -21.77 1.93 14.43
CA ALA A 56 -20.53 2.33 15.09
C ALA A 56 -20.08 3.75 14.68
N ARG A 57 -19.23 4.37 15.50
CA ARG A 57 -18.59 5.69 15.29
C ARG A 57 -17.18 5.57 14.71
N ASN A 58 -17.03 4.87 13.60
CA ASN A 58 -15.72 4.60 12.97
C ASN A 58 -15.85 4.48 11.44
N SER A 59 -16.63 5.36 10.83
CA SER A 59 -16.89 5.38 9.39
C SER A 59 -15.73 5.96 8.61
N PHE A 60 -15.15 7.04 9.13
CA PHE A 60 -14.12 7.80 8.46
C PHE A 60 -12.73 7.46 9.02
N PRO A 61 -11.73 7.16 8.16
CA PRO A 61 -11.79 6.83 6.74
C PRO A 61 -12.08 5.32 6.52
N SER A 62 -12.55 4.95 5.32
CA SER A 62 -12.73 3.52 5.01
C SER A 62 -11.39 2.81 4.85
N GLY A 63 -11.02 2.01 5.86
CA GLY A 63 -9.81 1.18 5.79
C GLY A 63 -9.82 0.19 4.61
N HIS A 64 -11.01 -0.24 4.17
CA HIS A 64 -11.14 -1.16 3.04
C HIS A 64 -10.80 -0.48 1.71
N SER A 65 -11.23 0.77 1.54
CA SER A 65 -10.84 1.59 0.39
C SER A 65 -9.37 1.97 0.47
N ALA A 66 -8.87 2.34 1.67
CA ALA A 66 -7.46 2.68 1.87
C ALA A 66 -6.51 1.54 1.46
N THR A 67 -6.77 0.30 1.88
CA THR A 67 -5.95 -0.85 1.48
C THR A 67 -6.03 -1.12 -0.03
N ALA A 68 -7.22 -1.00 -0.63
CA ALA A 68 -7.40 -1.26 -2.06
C ALA A 68 -6.67 -0.22 -2.93
N PHE A 69 -6.79 1.07 -2.60
CA PHE A 69 -6.13 2.16 -3.32
C PHE A 69 -4.62 2.23 -3.03
N MET A 70 -4.18 1.90 -1.82
CA MET A 70 -2.76 1.73 -1.50
C MET A 70 -2.15 0.62 -2.37
N GLY A 71 -2.76 -0.57 -2.42
CA GLY A 71 -2.26 -1.65 -3.25
C GLY A 71 -2.27 -1.31 -4.75
N ALA A 72 -3.29 -0.58 -5.22
CA ALA A 72 -3.34 -0.15 -6.62
C ALA A 72 -2.22 0.87 -6.96
N GLU A 73 -1.93 1.79 -6.06
CA GLU A 73 -0.85 2.75 -6.22
C GLU A 73 0.53 2.08 -6.15
N LEU A 74 0.72 1.13 -5.23
CA LEU A 74 1.95 0.32 -5.18
C LEU A 74 2.16 -0.43 -6.51
N VAL A 75 1.12 -1.02 -7.09
CA VAL A 75 1.21 -1.67 -8.42
C VAL A 75 1.56 -0.66 -9.51
N ARG A 76 0.99 0.56 -9.48
CA ARG A 76 1.29 1.60 -10.47
C ARG A 76 2.75 2.06 -10.39
N LEU A 77 3.27 2.22 -9.17
CA LEU A 77 4.65 2.66 -8.93
C LEU A 77 5.67 1.58 -9.34
N GLU A 78 5.35 0.31 -9.13
CA GLU A 78 6.30 -0.80 -9.33
C GLU A 78 6.25 -1.46 -10.71
N TYR A 79 5.07 -1.54 -11.33
CA TYR A 79 4.84 -2.29 -12.58
C TYR A 79 4.30 -1.40 -13.71
N GLY A 80 4.31 -0.08 -13.50
CA GLY A 80 3.94 0.92 -14.49
C GLY A 80 2.44 1.17 -14.67
N GLY A 81 2.13 2.11 -15.56
CA GLY A 81 0.78 2.68 -15.70
C GLY A 81 -0.30 1.70 -16.13
N TRP A 82 0.02 0.70 -16.96
CA TRP A 82 -0.98 -0.27 -17.45
C TRP A 82 -1.43 -1.26 -16.37
N ALA A 83 -0.46 -1.81 -15.61
CA ALA A 83 -0.75 -2.64 -14.45
C ALA A 83 -1.48 -1.84 -13.36
N GLY A 84 -1.05 -0.59 -13.14
CA GLY A 84 -1.73 0.35 -12.26
C GLY A 84 -3.18 0.58 -12.65
N ALA A 85 -3.48 0.84 -13.93
CA ALA A 85 -4.84 1.06 -14.41
C ALA A 85 -5.78 -0.13 -14.10
N GLY A 86 -5.30 -1.36 -14.30
CA GLY A 86 -6.03 -2.57 -13.92
C GLY A 86 -6.27 -2.66 -12.40
N ALA A 87 -5.26 -2.35 -11.59
CA ALA A 87 -5.37 -2.37 -10.15
C ALA A 87 -6.33 -1.27 -9.61
N TYR A 88 -6.31 -0.09 -10.21
CA TYR A 88 -7.25 1.00 -9.90
C TYR A 88 -8.69 0.65 -10.28
N ALA A 89 -8.91 -0.10 -11.35
CA ALA A 89 -10.23 -0.61 -11.69
C ALA A 89 -10.76 -1.55 -10.59
N VAL A 90 -9.94 -2.47 -10.09
CA VAL A 90 -10.30 -3.37 -8.98
C VAL A 90 -10.54 -2.58 -7.68
N ALA A 91 -9.74 -1.56 -7.40
CA ALA A 91 -9.92 -0.68 -6.25
C ALA A 91 -11.25 0.10 -6.35
N SER A 92 -11.57 0.61 -7.54
CA SER A 92 -12.82 1.33 -7.83
C SER A 92 -14.05 0.45 -7.70
N VAL A 93 -13.98 -0.83 -8.11
CA VAL A 93 -15.05 -1.80 -7.88
C VAL A 93 -15.23 -2.09 -6.39
N THR A 94 -14.13 -2.26 -5.65
CA THR A 94 -14.16 -2.45 -4.19
C THR A 94 -14.83 -1.27 -3.49
N ALA A 95 -14.48 -0.07 -3.93
CA ALA A 95 -15.02 1.19 -3.48
C ALA A 95 -16.53 1.31 -3.75
N ALA A 96 -16.96 1.06 -4.99
CA ALA A 96 -18.37 1.11 -5.38
C ALA A 96 -19.22 0.12 -4.59
N LEU A 97 -18.73 -1.11 -4.38
CA LEU A 97 -19.43 -2.12 -3.57
C LEU A 97 -19.61 -1.68 -2.11
N ARG A 98 -18.71 -0.87 -1.56
CA ARG A 98 -18.80 -0.37 -0.18
C ARG A 98 -19.84 0.73 -0.01
N VAL A 99 -20.00 1.58 -1.03
CA VAL A 99 -21.09 2.57 -1.09
C VAL A 99 -22.43 1.88 -1.33
N TYR A 100 -22.48 0.92 -2.26
CA TYR A 100 -23.71 0.18 -2.58
C TYR A 100 -24.30 -0.58 -1.37
N ASN A 101 -23.43 -1.08 -0.48
CA ASN A 101 -23.86 -1.75 0.76
C ASN A 101 -24.27 -0.79 1.89
N ASN A 102 -24.39 0.53 1.65
CA ASN A 102 -24.75 1.56 2.65
C ASN A 102 -23.87 1.54 3.92
N ARG A 103 -22.65 1.01 3.84
CA ARG A 103 -21.73 0.89 4.99
C ARG A 103 -20.87 2.13 5.21
N HIS A 104 -20.69 2.95 4.18
CA HIS A 104 -19.79 4.09 4.15
C HIS A 104 -20.35 5.20 3.28
N TRP A 105 -20.10 6.45 3.67
CA TRP A 105 -20.39 7.61 2.85
C TRP A 105 -19.42 7.68 1.67
N PHE A 106 -19.82 8.34 0.58
CA PHE A 106 -18.89 8.60 -0.54
C PHE A 106 -17.67 9.41 -0.09
N ASN A 107 -17.80 10.23 0.95
CA ASN A 107 -16.66 10.96 1.54
C ASN A 107 -15.64 10.01 2.21
N ASP A 108 -16.09 8.96 2.91
CA ASP A 108 -15.21 7.93 3.50
C ASP A 108 -14.36 7.22 2.43
N LEU A 109 -14.91 7.13 1.21
CA LEU A 109 -14.26 6.54 0.05
C LEU A 109 -13.10 7.41 -0.44
N LEU A 110 -13.36 8.71 -0.64
CA LEU A 110 -12.37 9.67 -1.09
C LEU A 110 -11.25 9.84 -0.06
N GLY A 111 -11.61 9.94 1.23
CA GLY A 111 -10.64 9.98 2.32
C GLY A 111 -9.79 8.72 2.38
N GLY A 112 -10.40 7.53 2.25
CA GLY A 112 -9.68 6.26 2.18
C GLY A 112 -8.75 6.18 0.96
N ALA A 113 -9.21 6.59 -0.22
CA ALA A 113 -8.41 6.60 -1.44
C ALA A 113 -7.19 7.54 -1.33
N ALA A 114 -7.40 8.76 -0.83
CA ALA A 114 -6.34 9.74 -0.62
C ALA A 114 -5.28 9.20 0.35
N ILE A 115 -5.70 8.64 1.49
CA ILE A 115 -4.77 8.06 2.47
C ILE A 115 -4.02 6.87 1.88
N GLY A 116 -4.70 6.00 1.14
CA GLY A 116 -4.08 4.83 0.53
C GLY A 116 -2.99 5.21 -0.48
N ILE A 117 -3.29 6.16 -1.38
CA ILE A 117 -2.33 6.67 -2.38
C ILE A 117 -1.15 7.37 -1.69
N LEU A 118 -1.42 8.24 -0.71
CA LEU A 118 -0.37 8.92 0.04
C LEU A 118 0.55 7.93 0.77
N SER A 119 -0.02 6.92 1.40
CA SER A 119 0.75 5.90 2.14
C SER A 119 1.66 5.09 1.22
N ALA A 120 1.17 4.72 0.03
CA ALA A 120 1.99 4.05 -0.98
C ALA A 120 3.18 4.92 -1.44
N ASN A 121 2.96 6.21 -1.67
CA ASN A 121 4.05 7.14 -2.02
C ASN A 121 5.06 7.28 -0.87
N VAL A 122 4.58 7.36 0.38
CA VAL A 122 5.47 7.41 1.56
C VAL A 122 6.35 6.17 1.67
N GLY A 123 5.82 4.98 1.36
CA GLY A 123 6.62 3.74 1.35
C GLY A 123 7.82 3.82 0.40
N TYR A 124 7.59 4.29 -0.83
CA TYR A 124 8.68 4.48 -1.79
C TYR A 124 9.60 5.65 -1.48
N TRP A 125 9.10 6.73 -0.85
CA TRP A 125 9.93 7.84 -0.40
C TRP A 125 10.86 7.46 0.74
N LEU A 126 10.44 6.52 1.59
CA LEU A 126 11.24 6.00 2.70
C LEU A 126 12.21 4.89 2.25
N LEU A 127 11.99 4.27 1.09
CA LEU A 127 12.88 3.24 0.56
C LEU A 127 14.37 3.61 0.56
N PRO A 128 14.81 4.83 0.16
CA PRO A 128 16.22 5.21 0.22
C PRO A 128 16.76 5.30 1.65
N LEU A 129 15.91 5.66 2.61
CA LEU A 129 16.26 5.68 4.02
C LEU A 129 16.34 4.26 4.57
N GLU A 130 15.37 3.40 4.25
CA GLU A 130 15.35 1.98 4.62
C GLU A 130 16.61 1.28 4.11
N ARG A 131 16.99 1.51 2.86
CA ARG A 131 18.22 1.00 2.26
C ARG A 131 19.45 1.44 3.06
N ARG A 132 19.58 2.73 3.35
CA ARG A 132 20.69 3.26 4.16
C ARG A 132 20.74 2.68 5.57
N LEU A 133 19.59 2.49 6.21
CA LEU A 133 19.51 1.94 7.56
C LEU A 133 19.86 0.45 7.59
N LEU A 134 19.39 -0.32 6.61
CA LEU A 134 19.74 -1.74 6.46
C LEU A 134 21.23 -1.91 6.18
N ASP A 135 21.80 -1.07 5.32
CA ASP A 135 23.25 -1.03 5.05
C ASP A 135 24.04 -0.72 6.33
N GLN A 136 23.60 0.25 7.14
CA GLN A 136 24.28 0.68 8.37
C GLN A 136 24.19 -0.32 9.53
N TRP A 137 23.04 -0.97 9.72
CA TRP A 137 22.80 -1.86 10.85
C TRP A 137 23.28 -3.28 10.62
N PHE A 138 23.15 -3.76 9.39
CA PHE A 138 23.48 -5.14 9.07
C PHE A 138 24.78 -5.27 8.27
N GLY A 139 25.21 -4.25 7.54
CA GLY A 139 26.46 -4.28 6.74
C GLY A 139 26.33 -5.08 5.44
N TRP A 140 25.12 -5.16 4.87
CA TRP A 140 24.84 -6.02 3.72
C TRP A 140 24.91 -5.16 2.45
N ASP A 141 25.88 -5.42 1.59
CA ASP A 141 25.82 -4.97 0.21
C ASP A 141 24.79 -5.85 -0.51
N ILE A 142 23.61 -5.27 -0.74
CA ILE A 142 22.63 -5.84 -1.66
C ILE A 142 23.06 -5.42 -3.08
N ALA A 143 23.85 -6.27 -3.73
CA ALA A 143 24.24 -6.08 -5.12
C ALA A 143 23.25 -6.82 -6.03
N VAL A 144 22.45 -6.06 -6.76
CA VAL A 144 21.54 -6.61 -7.77
C VAL A 144 22.32 -6.83 -9.06
N THR A 145 22.60 -8.08 -9.40
CA THR A 145 23.27 -8.45 -10.66
C THR A 145 22.26 -9.11 -11.61
N PRO A 146 22.53 -9.17 -12.93
CA PRO A 146 21.68 -9.91 -13.86
C PRO A 146 21.50 -11.40 -13.51
N ALA A 147 22.34 -11.94 -12.62
CA ALA A 147 22.30 -13.32 -12.14
C ALA A 147 21.43 -13.51 -10.88
N GLY A 148 20.88 -12.45 -10.30
CA GLY A 148 20.05 -12.47 -9.09
C GLY A 148 20.52 -11.49 -8.01
N VAL A 149 19.93 -11.63 -6.82
CA VAL A 149 20.26 -10.82 -5.64
C VAL A 149 21.48 -11.43 -4.95
N ALA A 150 22.61 -10.73 -5.02
CA ALA A 150 23.77 -11.07 -4.22
C ALA A 150 23.70 -10.31 -2.88
N LEU A 151 23.64 -11.07 -1.80
CA LEU A 151 23.77 -10.54 -0.44
C LEU A 151 25.21 -10.78 0.01
N SER A 152 25.99 -9.71 0.11
CA SER A 152 27.36 -9.78 0.63
C SER A 152 27.41 -9.03 1.96
N CYS A 153 27.85 -9.71 3.02
CA CYS A 153 28.12 -9.06 4.30
C CYS A 153 29.58 -8.57 4.28
N ARG A 154 29.82 -7.27 4.47
CA ARG A 154 31.17 -6.76 4.68
C ARG A 154 31.58 -7.02 6.13
N PHE A 155 32.57 -7.88 6.34
CA PHE A 155 33.34 -7.93 7.58
C PHE A 155 34.41 -6.84 7.60
#